data_AF-A0A922XJW0-F1
#
_entry.id   AF-A0A922XJW0-F1
#
_cell.length_a   1.000
_cell.length_b   1.000
_cell.length_c   1.000
_cell.angle_alpha   90.00
_cell.angle_beta   90.00
_cell.angle_gamma   90.00
#
_symmetry.space_group_name_H-M   'P 1'
#
loop_
_entity.id
_entity.type
_entity.pdbx_description
1 polymer ?
#
loop_
_entity_poly.entity_id
_entity_poly.type
_entity_poly.pdbx_seq_one_letter_code
_entity_poly.pdbx_strand_id
1 'polypeptide(L)' 'MAIRVKARGGESVEQVMRRFKKLCEKEGLTKDIKRKEYYEKPSERRRRAMRKTIGRLIREKMIAEGFERPRPARGMRG' A
#
# COMPACT_ATOMS: atom_id res chain seq x y z
N MET A 1 -6.58 -5.54 -13.07
CA MET A 1 -7.48 -4.37 -12.95
C MET A 1 -6.95 -3.26 -13.84
N ALA A 2 -7.78 -2.68 -14.70
CA ALA A 2 -7.41 -1.55 -15.54
C ALA A 2 -7.84 -0.25 -14.86
N ILE A 3 -6.88 0.63 -14.58
CA ILE A 3 -7.15 1.96 -14.01
C ILE A 3 -7.63 2.85 -15.16
N ARG A 4 -8.89 3.30 -15.10
CA ARG A 4 -9.48 4.19 -16.12
C ARG A 4 -9.92 5.48 -15.45
N VAL A 5 -9.52 6.61 -16.04
CA VAL A 5 -9.94 7.95 -15.62
C VAL A 5 -10.51 8.65 -16.84
N LYS A 6 -11.75 9.11 -16.74
CA LYS A 6 -12.39 9.96 -17.75
C LYS A 6 -12.35 11.40 -17.25
N ALA A 7 -12.01 12.33 -18.14
CA ALA A 7 -12.13 13.75 -17.86
C ALA A 7 -13.61 14.13 -17.71
N ARG A 8 -13.94 14.98 -16.74
CA ARG A 8 -15.26 15.59 -16.60
C ARG A 8 -15.18 17.02 -17.18
N GLY A 9 -16.32 17.54 -17.65
CA GLY A 9 -16.39 18.90 -18.16
C GLY A 9 -15.94 19.92 -17.11
N GLY A 10 -15.09 20.86 -17.50
CA GLY A 10 -14.55 21.92 -16.61
C GLY A 10 -13.32 21.53 -15.79
N GLU A 11 -12.77 20.33 -15.94
CA GLU A 11 -11.55 19.93 -15.23
C GLU A 11 -10.28 20.25 -16.04
N SER A 12 -9.26 20.76 -15.35
CA SER A 12 -7.94 20.95 -15.95
C SER A 12 -7.19 19.62 -16.07
N VAL A 13 -6.27 19.55 -17.02
CA VAL A 13 -5.40 18.38 -17.25
C VAL A 13 -4.69 17.95 -15.96
N GLU A 14 -4.26 18.92 -15.14
CA GLU A 14 -3.57 18.64 -13.88
C GLU A 14 -4.48 17.97 -12.84
N GLN A 15 -5.77 18.35 -12.77
CA GLN A 15 -6.74 17.74 -11.86
C GLN A 15 -7.04 16.28 -12.25
N VAL A 16 -7.11 15.99 -13.56
CA VAL A 16 -7.24 14.62 -14.08
C VAL A 16 -6.01 13.79 -13.68
N MET A 17 -4.81 14.34 -13.86
CA MET A 17 -3.55 13.66 -13.52
C MET A 17 -3.42 13.37 -12.02
N ARG A 18 -3.83 14.30 -11.15
CA ARG A 18 -3.84 14.09 -9.69
C ARG A 18 -4.76 12.95 -9.28
N ARG A 19 -5.95 12.83 -9.87
CA ARG A 19 -6.87 11.71 -9.59
C ARG A 19 -6.33 10.39 -10.12
N PHE A 20 -5.71 10.39 -11.29
CA PHE A 20 -5.04 9.20 -11.82
C PHE A 20 -3.95 8.70 -10.87
N LYS A 21 -3.06 9.60 -10.40
CA LYS A 21 -2.03 9.24 -9.40
C LYS A 21 -2.63 8.65 -8.13
N LYS A 22 -3.68 9.28 -7.58
CA LYS A 22 -4.40 8.76 -6.40
C LYS A 22 -5.01 7.38 -6.64
N LEU A 23 -5.56 7.13 -7.82
CA LEU A 23 -6.12 5.82 -8.17
C LEU A 23 -5.03 4.75 -8.29
N CYS A 24 -3.88 5.07 -8.91
CA CYS A 24 -2.72 4.17 -8.95
C CYS A 24 -2.19 3.82 -7.56
N GLU A 25 -2.17 4.80 -6.64
CA GLU A 25 -1.79 4.57 -5.25
C GLU A 25 -2.81 3.73 -4.49
N LYS A 26 -4.11 4.00 -4.70
CA LYS A 26 -5.22 3.27 -4.05
C LYS A 26 -5.26 1.80 -4.48
N GLU A 27 -5.12 1.55 -5.77
CA GLU A 27 -5.05 0.18 -6.31
C GLU A 27 -3.75 -0.53 -5.92
N GLY A 28 -2.78 0.19 -5.34
CA GLY A 28 -1.50 -0.38 -4.94
C GLY A 28 -0.62 -0.78 -6.12
N LEU A 29 -0.90 -0.26 -7.32
CA LEU A 29 -0.18 -0.60 -8.55
C LEU A 29 1.33 -0.42 -8.39
N THR A 30 1.76 0.69 -7.80
CA THR A 30 3.18 0.97 -7.55
C THR A 30 3.83 -0.06 -6.62
N LYS A 31 3.10 -0.56 -5.61
CA LYS A 31 3.60 -1.60 -4.70
C LYS A 31 3.67 -2.96 -5.40
N ASP A 32 2.71 -3.22 -6.28
CA ASP A 32 2.66 -4.46 -7.06
C ASP A 32 3.77 -4.54 -8.10
N ILE A 33 4.08 -3.43 -8.77
CA ILE A 33 5.22 -3.32 -9.68
C ILE A 33 6.51 -3.65 -8.91
N LYS A 34 6.78 -2.95 -7.80
CA LYS A 34 7.99 -3.19 -6.98
C LYS A 34 8.09 -4.63 -6.46
N ARG A 35 6.94 -5.24 -6.11
CA ARG A 35 6.90 -6.63 -5.63
C ARG A 35 7.19 -7.65 -6.74
N LYS A 36 6.86 -7.32 -7.98
CA LYS A 36 7.02 -8.19 -9.17
C LYS A 36 8.28 -7.89 -9.97
N GLU A 37 8.99 -6.82 -9.64
CA GLU A 37 10.22 -6.38 -10.31
C GLU A 37 11.32 -7.46 -10.27
N TYR A 38 11.33 -8.29 -9.23
CA TYR A 38 12.29 -9.39 -9.07
C TYR A 38 11.56 -10.71 -8.87
N TYR A 39 12.18 -11.81 -9.31
CA TYR A 39 11.68 -13.14 -9.00
C TYR A 39 11.74 -13.38 -7.48
N GLU A 40 10.58 -13.65 -6.91
CA GLU A 40 10.46 -14.09 -5.54
C GLU A 40 10.09 -15.57 -5.50
N LYS A 41 10.90 -16.37 -4.80
CA LYS A 41 10.62 -17.79 -4.54
C LYS A 41 9.22 -17.96 -3.90
N PRO A 42 8.45 -19.02 -4.27
CA PRO A 42 7.12 -19.24 -3.72
C PRO A 42 7.06 -19.33 -2.18
N SER A 43 8.09 -19.88 -1.55
CA SER A 43 8.23 -19.95 -0.09
C SER A 43 8.31 -18.55 0.55
N GLU A 44 9.14 -17.68 -0.01
CA GLU A 44 9.28 -16.29 0.42
C GLU A 44 7.98 -15.50 0.25
N ARG A 45 7.28 -15.74 -0.86
CA ARG A 45 5.96 -15.12 -1.11
C ARG A 45 4.95 -15.49 -0.04
N ARG A 46 4.87 -16.79 0.31
CA ARG A 46 4.00 -17.29 1.40
C ARG A 46 4.40 -16.71 2.74
N ARG A 47 5.70 -16.67 3.05
CA ARG A 47 6.23 -16.08 4.29
C ARG A 47 5.88 -14.61 4.42
N ARG A 48 6.04 -13.82 3.35
CA ARG A 48 5.66 -12.40 3.33
C ARG A 48 4.16 -12.21 3.52
N ALA A 49 3.33 -13.03 2.87
CA ALA A 49 1.89 -12.99 3.02
C ALA A 49 1.47 -13.25 4.47
N MET A 50 2.02 -14.29 5.11
CA MET A 50 1.76 -14.58 6.53
C MET A 50 2.16 -13.43 7.45
N ARG A 51 3.36 -12.86 7.29
CA ARG A 51 3.82 -11.70 8.07
C ARG A 51 2.89 -10.49 7.91
N LYS A 52 2.40 -10.23 6.70
CA LYS A 52 1.46 -9.13 6.43
C LYS A 52 0.13 -9.37 7.14
N THR A 53 -0.39 -10.59 7.12
CA THR A 53 -1.64 -10.95 7.82
C THR A 53 -1.47 -10.82 9.33
N ILE A 54 -0.41 -11.39 9.91
CA ILE A 54 -0.12 -11.30 11.34
C ILE A 54 0.02 -9.83 11.76
N GLY A 55 0.79 -9.04 11.01
CA GLY A 55 0.95 -7.60 11.30
C GLY A 55 -0.37 -6.81 11.19
N ARG A 56 -1.30 -7.21 10.33
CA ARG A 56 -2.64 -6.62 10.26
C ARG A 56 -3.46 -6.98 11.50
N LEU A 57 -3.48 -8.25 11.89
CA LEU A 57 -4.21 -8.73 13.07
C LEU A 57 -3.70 -8.08 14.36
N ILE A 58 -2.39 -7.97 14.52
CA ILE A 58 -1.78 -7.28 15.67
C ILE A 58 -2.23 -5.81 15.70
N ARG A 59 -2.23 -5.13 14.55
CA ARG A 59 -2.68 -3.74 14.46
C ARG A 59 -4.17 -3.60 14.81
N GLU A 60 -5.01 -4.46 14.27
CA GLU A 60 -6.46 -4.45 14.54
C GLU A 60 -6.73 -4.72 16.03
N LYS A 61 -6.03 -5.69 16.61
CA LYS A 61 -6.10 -6.00 18.05
C LYS A 61 -5.66 -4.83 18.92
N MET A 62 -4.53 -4.18 18.61
CA MET A 62 -4.06 -2.99 19.32
C MET A 62 -5.09 -1.84 19.27
N ILE A 63 -5.74 -1.64 18.14
CA ILE A 63 -6.79 -0.61 17.99
C ILE A 63 -8.02 -0.97 18.84
N ALA A 64 -8.45 -2.23 18.83
CA ALA A 64 -9.61 -2.69 19.60
C ALA A 64 -9.37 -2.65 21.11
N GLU A 65 -8.17 -2.98 21.56
CA GLU A 65 -7.77 -2.97 22.98
C GLU A 65 -7.33 -1.58 23.47
N GLY A 66 -7.38 -0.55 22.61
CA GLY A 66 -7.03 0.83 22.98
C GLY A 66 -5.54 1.03 23.30
N PHE A 67 -4.67 0.08 22.95
CA PHE A 67 -3.23 0.20 23.16
C PHE A 67 -2.64 1.17 22.15
N GLU A 68 -1.99 2.24 22.63
CA GLU A 68 -1.28 3.16 21.75
C GLU A 68 -0.22 2.40 20.95
N ARG A 69 -0.25 2.58 19.63
CA ARG A 69 0.75 1.98 18.74
C ARG A 69 2.15 2.34 19.26
N PRO A 70 3.05 1.35 19.44
CA PRO A 70 4.41 1.65 19.82
C PRO A 70 4.97 2.61 18.77
N ARG A 71 5.40 3.80 19.22
CA ARG A 71 5.99 4.80 18.31
C ARG A 71 7.13 4.10 17.58
N PRO A 72 7.17 4.12 16.23
CA PRO A 72 8.28 3.52 15.52
C PRO A 72 9.55 4.17 16.07
N ALA A 73 10.52 3.35 16.50
CA ALA A 73 11.79 3.83 17.00
C ALA A 73 12.37 4.81 15.97
N ARG A 74 12.31 6.11 16.30
CA ARG A 74 12.69 7.18 15.39
C ARG A 74 14.21 7.17 15.34
N GLY A 75 14.78 6.56 14.30
CA GLY A 75 16.20 6.74 13.97
C GLY A 75 17.15 5.59 14.30
N MET A 76 16.91 4.40 13.74
CA MET A 76 18.00 3.47 13.42
C MET A 76 18.12 3.35 11.90
N ARG A 77 18.49 4.46 11.26
CA ARG A 77 19.17 4.44 9.96
C ARG A 77 20.60 4.81 10.27
N GLY A 78 21.42 3.79 10.55
CA GLY A 78 22.86 3.86 10.34
C GLY A 78 23.16 3.61 8.87
#